data_AF-Q30DU3-F1
#
_entry.id   AF-Q30DU3-F1
#
_cell.length_a   1.000
_cell.length_b   1.000
_cell.length_c   1.000
_cell.angle_alpha   90.00
_cell.angle_beta   90.00
_cell.angle_gamma   90.00
#
_symmetry.space_group_name_H-M   'P 1'
#
loop_
_entity.id
_entity.type
_entity.pdbx_description
1 polymer ?
#
loop_
_entity_poly.entity_id
_entity_poly.type
_entity_poly.pdbx_seq_one_letter_code
_entity_poly.pdbx_strand_id
1 'polypeptide(L)' 'LQEKNNTGFLSYNIYLTGWDESQASHFAVHHDEEKDVITGLKQKTLYGRPNWDNEFKTIGSQHP' A
#
# COMPACT_ATOMS: atom_id res chain seq x y z
N LEU A 1 13.32 -7.09 -4.79
CA LEU A 1 13.94 -6.23 -3.75
C LEU A 1 14.11 -7.07 -2.48
N GLN A 2 15.31 -7.13 -1.91
CA GLN A 2 15.59 -7.93 -0.71
C GLN A 2 15.33 -7.07 0.54
N GLU A 3 14.55 -7.59 1.50
CA GLU A 3 14.28 -6.94 2.78
C GLU A 3 15.58 -6.78 3.57
N LYS A 4 15.92 -5.54 3.97
CA LYS A 4 17.17 -5.24 4.69
C LYS A 4 17.06 -5.33 6.22
N ASN A 5 15.95 -5.89 6.73
CA ASN A 5 15.69 -6.08 8.16
C ASN A 5 15.82 -4.81 9.02
N ASN A 6 15.53 -3.64 8.41
CA ASN A 6 15.57 -2.33 9.07
C ASN A 6 14.15 -1.88 9.43
N THR A 7 13.51 -2.65 10.31
CA THR A 7 12.10 -2.46 10.69
C THR A 7 11.87 -1.05 11.23
N GLY A 8 10.88 -0.35 10.70
CA GLY A 8 10.51 1.01 11.12
C GLY A 8 11.29 2.15 10.46
N PHE A 9 12.28 1.87 9.61
CA PHE A 9 13.05 2.93 8.92
C PHE A 9 12.27 3.62 7.80
N LEU A 10 11.43 2.88 7.08
CA LEU A 10 10.69 3.39 5.92
C LEU A 10 9.23 2.92 5.99
N SER A 11 8.33 3.88 6.02
CA SER A 11 6.90 3.70 5.78
C SER A 11 6.57 4.20 4.38
N TYR A 12 5.72 3.50 3.63
CA TYR A 12 5.41 3.84 2.24
C TYR A 12 3.94 3.55 1.92
N ASN A 13 3.21 4.51 1.36
CA ASN A 13 1.83 4.27 0.90
C ASN A 13 1.81 4.21 -0.63
N ILE A 14 1.48 3.05 -1.20
CA ILE A 14 1.46 2.81 -2.65
C ILE A 14 0.01 2.92 -3.13
N TYR A 15 -0.22 3.70 -4.19
CA TYR A 15 -1.55 3.94 -4.74
C TYR A 15 -1.62 3.53 -6.21
N LEU A 16 -2.44 2.53 -6.51
CA LEU A 16 -2.81 2.19 -7.87
C LEU A 16 -3.94 3.10 -8.35
N THR A 17 -3.59 4.07 -9.20
CA THR A 17 -4.50 5.13 -9.67
C THR A 17 -5.08 4.87 -11.06
N GLY A 18 -4.50 3.94 -11.81
CA GLY A 18 -5.00 3.49 -13.11
C GLY A 18 -5.11 1.97 -13.11
N TRP A 19 -6.34 1.47 -13.02
CA TRP A 19 -6.69 0.05 -13.06
C TRP A 19 -8.06 -0.12 -13.71
N ASP A 20 -8.34 -1.32 -14.20
CA ASP A 20 -9.63 -1.69 -14.76
C ASP A 20 -10.28 -2.85 -13.99
N GLU A 21 -11.57 -3.08 -14.25
CA GLU A 21 -12.39 -4.08 -13.54
C GLU A 21 -11.84 -5.51 -13.69
N SER A 22 -11.13 -5.80 -14.78
CA SER A 22 -10.51 -7.11 -14.99
C SER A 22 -9.38 -7.37 -14.00
N GLN A 23 -8.64 -6.33 -13.60
CA GLN A 23 -7.60 -6.41 -12.59
C GLN A 23 -8.16 -6.42 -11.16
N ALA A 24 -9.28 -5.73 -10.93
CA ALA A 24 -9.91 -5.60 -9.61
C ALA A 24 -10.28 -6.95 -8.98
N SER A 25 -10.82 -7.86 -9.79
CA SER A 25 -11.20 -9.21 -9.34
C SER A 25 -9.99 -10.01 -8.86
N HIS A 26 -8.87 -9.92 -9.58
CA HIS A 26 -7.62 -10.58 -9.21
C HIS A 26 -7.10 -10.03 -7.88
N PHE A 27 -7.14 -8.72 -7.68
CA PHE A 27 -6.68 -8.09 -6.44
C PHE A 27 -7.55 -8.43 -5.22
N ALA A 28 -8.87 -8.49 -5.40
CA ALA A 28 -9.80 -8.78 -4.31
C ALA A 28 -9.64 -10.21 -3.78
N VAL A 29 -9.45 -11.19 -4.68
CA VAL A 29 -9.29 -12.61 -4.30
C VAL A 29 -8.02 -12.83 -3.48
N HIS A 30 -6.94 -12.12 -3.79
CA HIS A 30 -5.66 -12.29 -3.13
C HIS A 30 -5.36 -11.22 -2.06
N HIS A 31 -6.39 -10.49 -1.60
CA HIS A 31 -6.20 -9.42 -0.62
C HIS A 31 -5.64 -9.93 0.71
N ASP A 32 -6.08 -11.11 1.15
CA ASP A 32 -5.72 -11.71 2.44
C ASP A 32 -4.33 -12.36 2.47
N GLU A 33 -3.62 -12.38 1.34
CA GLU A 33 -2.24 -12.91 1.31
C GLU A 33 -1.30 -12.07 2.19
N GLU A 34 -0.22 -12.65 2.71
CA GLU A 34 0.70 -11.90 3.57
C GLU A 34 1.40 -10.74 2.81
N LYS A 35 1.65 -10.95 1.51
CA LYS A 35 2.31 -9.98 0.64
C LYS A 35 1.31 -9.38 -0.33
N ASP A 36 1.60 -8.16 -0.75
CA ASP A 36 0.89 -7.46 -1.81
C ASP A 36 1.14 -8.16 -3.15
N VAL A 37 0.08 -8.51 -3.87
CA VAL A 37 0.21 -9.25 -5.14
C VAL A 37 0.77 -8.44 -6.30
N ILE A 38 0.73 -7.11 -6.20
CA ILE A 38 1.24 -6.20 -7.23
C ILE A 38 2.74 -6.00 -7.06
N THR A 39 3.18 -5.74 -5.83
CA THR A 39 4.55 -5.32 -5.52
C THR A 39 5.39 -6.39 -4.83
N GLY A 40 4.77 -7.42 -4.25
CA GLY A 40 5.41 -8.43 -3.42
C GLY A 40 5.87 -7.92 -2.05
N LEU A 41 5.47 -6.71 -1.66
CA LEU A 41 5.83 -6.08 -0.38
C LEU A 41 4.84 -6.46 0.73
N LYS A 42 5.24 -6.31 2.01
CA LYS A 42 4.34 -6.59 3.15
C LYS A 42 3.18 -5.61 3.24
N GLN A 43 3.42 -4.34 2.89
CA GLN A 43 2.37 -3.32 2.91
C GLN A 43 1.55 -3.39 1.62
N LYS A 44 0.23 -3.38 1.76
CA LYS A 44 -0.73 -3.52 0.66
C LYS A 44 -0.83 -2.24 -0.18
N THR A 45 -1.00 -2.42 -1.48
CA THR A 45 -1.33 -1.35 -2.42
C THR A 45 -2.77 -0.86 -2.17
N LEU A 46 -2.93 0.45 -2.09
CA LEU A 46 -4.22 1.14 -1.97
C LEU A 46 -4.77 1.47 -3.36
N TYR A 47 -6.09 1.54 -3.48
CA TYR A 47 -6.77 1.74 -4.75
C TYR A 47 -7.39 3.13 -4.84
N GLY A 48 -7.17 3.80 -5.97
CA GLY A 48 -7.66 5.16 -6.22
C GLY A 48 -6.65 6.25 -5.89
N ARG A 49 -7.08 7.51 -6.02
CA ARG A 49 -6.21 8.67 -5.75
C ARG A 49 -6.02 8.85 -4.24
N PRO A 50 -4.80 9.16 -3.78
CA PRO A 50 -4.54 9.44 -2.37
C PRO A 50 -5.34 10.66 -1.89
N ASN A 51 -5.90 10.56 -0.68
CA ASN A 51 -6.47 11.71 0.01
C ASN A 51 -5.37 12.40 0.83
N TRP A 52 -4.66 13.33 0.20
CA TRP A 52 -3.50 13.98 0.80
C TRP A 52 -3.79 14.66 2.14
N ASP A 53 -4.96 15.28 2.31
CA ASP A 53 -5.32 15.92 3.57
C ASP A 53 -5.39 14.92 4.72
N ASN A 54 -5.92 13.72 4.49
CA ASN A 54 -6.01 12.67 5.49
C ASN A 54 -4.66 11.97 5.71
N GLU A 55 -3.92 11.70 4.63
CA GLU A 55 -2.62 11.04 4.69
C GLU A 55 -1.64 11.86 5.53
N PHE A 56 -1.50 13.15 5.25
CA PHE A 56 -0.55 14.00 5.99
C PHE A 56 -0.97 14.21 7.45
N LYS A 57 -2.27 14.33 7.75
CA LYS A 57 -2.76 14.38 9.14
C LYS A 57 -2.43 13.09 9.89
N THR A 58 -2.63 11.93 9.26
CA THR A 58 -2.35 10.63 9.86
C THR A 58 -0.86 10.47 10.14
N ILE A 59 0.01 10.78 9.17
CA ILE A 59 1.47 10.76 9.34
C ILE A 59 1.88 11.66 10.50
N GLY A 60 1.37 12.90 10.55
CA GLY A 60 1.65 13.83 11.65
C GLY A 60 1.19 13.32 13.03
N SER A 61 0.06 12.60 13.08
CA SER A 61 -0.43 12.01 14.34
C SER A 61 0.37 10.79 14.81
N GLN A 62 0.94 10.02 13.87
CA GLN A 62 1.73 8.82 14.16
C GLN A 62 3.19 9.14 14.52
N HIS A 63 3.66 10.32 14.12
CA HIS A 63 5.01 10.83 14.37
C HIS A 63 4.96 12.23 15.02
N PRO A 64 4.55 12.35 16.30
CA PRO A 64 4.56 13.63 17.03
C PRO A 64 5.98 14.14 17.25
#